data_AF-A0A2Z5N171-F1
#
_entry.id   AF-A0A2Z5N171-F1
#
_cell.length_a   1.000
_cell.length_b   1.000
_cell.length_c   1.000
_cell.angle_alpha   90.00
_cell.angle_beta   90.00
_cell.angle_gamma   90.00
#
_symmetry.space_group_name_H-M   'P 1'
#
loop_
_entity.id
_entity.type
_entity.pdbx_description
1 polymer ?
#
loop_
_entity_poly.entity_id
_entity_poly.type
_entity_poly.pdbx_seq_one_letter_code
_entity_poly.pdbx_strand_id
1 'polypeptide(L)'
;MERMAEEIIGWILDEKVKPGQNLNQGDLIVFAAEENPLRKAGLVVTADCDLEKRKHGLLITLVPVVPVRVILERYLLIEACEKQRANIFRYVCDEFSIEFRDDENFAAAELRDKVETQEKVGPDEIKKIAADFILNQLEVLTWSNYKALMIAIKGGEKGASALESQLKGKGDIMILPSPSRLGVEGDIAWVRHIWQIPLGKIAIKTSDVKNNPGERVARLDSPFRYRLTQIMAQVFSDIGLPDIQRNFKEDIDGVIGNE
;
A
#
# COMPACT_ATOMS: atom_id res chain seq x y z
N MET A 1 36.71 10.37 -20.88
CA MET A 1 35.35 10.91 -21.01
C MET A 1 34.60 10.48 -19.76
N GLU A 2 34.77 11.23 -18.67
CA GLU A 2 34.12 10.98 -17.38
C GLU A 2 32.62 11.20 -17.57
N ARG A 3 31.82 10.14 -17.48
CA ARG A 3 30.41 10.30 -17.13
C ARG A 3 30.42 10.70 -15.66
N MET A 4 30.22 11.99 -15.37
CA MET A 4 29.87 12.37 -14.01
C MET A 4 28.60 11.61 -13.66
N ALA A 5 28.62 10.88 -12.56
CA ALA A 5 27.43 10.39 -11.89
C ALA A 5 26.44 11.55 -11.85
N GLU A 6 25.30 11.47 -12.53
CA GLU A 6 24.26 12.46 -12.32
C GLU A 6 23.74 12.25 -10.89
N GLU A 7 24.15 13.13 -9.97
CA GLU A 7 23.64 13.13 -8.61
C GLU A 7 22.12 13.28 -8.63
N ILE A 8 21.41 12.30 -8.09
CA ILE A 8 19.97 12.40 -7.81
C ILE A 8 19.86 12.73 -6.32
N ILE A 9 19.35 13.92 -6.01
CA ILE A 9 19.27 14.41 -4.62
C ILE A 9 18.58 13.37 -3.73
N GLY A 10 19.23 13.01 -2.62
CA GLY A 10 18.72 12.07 -1.63
C GLY A 10 18.74 10.59 -2.05
N TRP A 11 19.33 10.27 -3.19
CA TRP A 11 19.52 8.90 -3.68
C TRP A 11 20.99 8.61 -3.95
N ILE A 12 21.46 7.49 -3.43
CA ILE A 12 22.77 6.93 -3.69
C ILE A 12 22.61 5.94 -4.83
N LEU A 13 23.17 6.30 -5.99
CA LEU A 13 23.20 5.44 -7.17
C LEU A 13 24.25 4.33 -7.03
N ASP A 14 23.90 3.13 -7.46
CA ASP A 14 24.88 2.04 -7.59
C ASP A 14 25.74 2.27 -8.83
N GLU A 15 26.75 3.14 -8.75
CA GLU A 15 27.62 3.34 -9.91
C GLU A 15 28.45 2.09 -10.24
N LYS A 16 28.66 1.17 -9.29
CA LYS A 16 29.32 -0.12 -9.53
C LYS A 16 28.83 -1.15 -8.52
N VAL A 17 28.00 -2.11 -8.96
CA VAL A 17 27.71 -3.32 -8.18
C VAL A 17 29.02 -4.08 -7.99
N LYS A 18 29.69 -3.87 -6.85
CA LYS A 18 30.90 -4.61 -6.49
C LYS A 18 30.49 -6.05 -6.15
N PRO A 19 31.30 -7.07 -6.51
CA PRO A 19 31.08 -8.44 -6.04
C PRO A 19 30.96 -8.45 -4.51
N GLY A 20 29.86 -8.99 -3.98
CA GLY A 20 29.59 -9.05 -2.54
C GLY A 20 28.72 -7.93 -1.97
N GLN A 21 28.12 -7.06 -2.80
CA GLN A 21 27.07 -6.16 -2.31
C GLN A 21 25.91 -6.98 -1.73
N ASN A 22 25.52 -6.62 -0.51
CA ASN A 22 24.32 -7.12 0.16
C ASN A 22 23.19 -6.11 0.01
N LEU A 23 21.97 -6.58 0.22
CA LEU A 23 20.82 -5.72 0.41
C LEU A 23 20.93 -4.99 1.76
N ASN A 24 20.54 -3.73 1.80
CA ASN A 24 20.50 -2.91 3.01
C ASN A 24 19.15 -2.20 3.15
N GLN A 25 18.88 -1.75 4.37
CA GLN A 25 17.79 -0.83 4.67
C GLN A 25 17.93 0.45 3.84
N GLY A 26 16.81 0.88 3.27
CA GLY A 26 16.69 2.02 2.37
C GLY A 26 16.96 1.70 0.91
N ASP A 27 17.31 0.45 0.55
CA ASP A 27 17.40 0.07 -0.87
C ASP A 27 16.02 0.17 -1.54
N LEU A 28 15.99 0.74 -2.74
CA LEU A 28 14.81 0.84 -3.59
C LEU A 28 14.78 -0.32 -4.57
N ILE A 29 13.71 -1.11 -4.49
CA ILE A 29 13.46 -2.28 -5.32
C ILE A 29 12.31 -2.00 -6.27
N VAL A 30 12.49 -2.28 -7.56
CA VAL A 30 11.49 -2.10 -8.61
C VAL A 30 11.07 -3.46 -9.16
N PHE A 31 9.77 -3.66 -9.34
CA PHE A 31 9.15 -4.87 -9.87
C PHE A 31 8.46 -4.52 -11.20
N ALA A 32 9.22 -4.50 -12.29
CA ALA A 32 8.75 -3.97 -13.58
C ALA A 32 7.51 -4.71 -14.14
N ALA A 33 7.35 -6.00 -13.82
CA ALA A 33 6.23 -6.82 -14.27
C ALA A 33 5.01 -6.82 -13.32
N GLU A 34 5.09 -6.11 -12.19
CA GLU A 34 4.00 -6.08 -11.20
C GLU A 34 2.91 -5.09 -11.64
N GLU A 35 1.66 -5.52 -11.59
CA GLU A 35 0.51 -4.69 -11.95
C GLU A 35 -0.01 -3.91 -10.76
N ASN A 36 0.07 -4.49 -9.55
CA ASN A 36 -0.39 -3.84 -8.34
C ASN A 36 0.50 -2.63 -8.01
N PRO A 37 -0.03 -1.39 -8.02
CA PRO A 37 0.77 -0.20 -7.75
C PRO A 37 1.43 -0.21 -6.37
N LEU A 38 0.84 -0.90 -5.38
CA LEU A 38 1.40 -1.06 -4.04
C LEU A 38 2.58 -2.05 -3.99
N ARG A 39 2.95 -2.68 -5.11
CA ARG A 39 4.04 -3.65 -5.20
C ARG A 39 5.01 -3.36 -6.34
N LYS A 40 4.75 -2.33 -7.16
CA LYS A 40 5.63 -1.92 -8.28
C LYS A 40 6.99 -1.42 -7.83
N ALA A 41 7.06 -0.70 -6.72
CA ALA A 41 8.31 -0.22 -6.15
C ALA A 41 8.22 -0.22 -4.63
N GLY A 42 9.30 -0.62 -3.97
CA GLY A 42 9.35 -0.73 -2.52
C GLY A 42 10.70 -0.34 -1.93
N LEU A 43 10.67 0.32 -0.78
CA LEU A 43 11.85 0.62 0.03
C LEU A 43 12.05 -0.49 1.06
N VAL A 44 13.25 -1.04 1.12
CA VAL A 44 13.64 -2.03 2.13
C VAL A 44 13.63 -1.37 3.50
N VAL A 45 12.80 -1.88 4.40
CA VAL A 45 12.74 -1.42 5.79
C VAL A 45 13.30 -2.43 6.78
N THR A 46 13.56 -3.67 6.35
CA THR A 46 14.30 -4.65 7.15
C THR A 46 15.63 -4.06 7.61
N ALA A 47 15.93 -4.16 8.90
CA ALA A 47 17.15 -3.61 9.47
C ALA A 47 18.40 -4.32 8.92
N ASP A 48 19.49 -3.56 8.73
CA ASP A 48 20.76 -4.09 8.23
C ASP A 48 21.27 -5.28 9.08
N CYS A 49 21.14 -5.19 10.40
CA CYS A 49 21.57 -6.25 11.31
C CYS A 49 20.76 -7.56 11.16
N ASP A 50 19.52 -7.48 10.66
CA ASP A 50 18.69 -8.65 10.41
C ASP A 50 18.99 -9.25 9.03
N LEU A 51 19.29 -8.42 8.03
CA LEU A 51 19.77 -8.83 6.71
C LEU A 51 21.10 -9.57 6.80
N GLU A 52 22.07 -9.02 7.53
CA GLU A 52 23.40 -9.62 7.74
C GLU A 52 23.31 -10.97 8.46
N LYS A 53 22.45 -11.05 9.49
CA LYS A 53 22.27 -12.27 10.29
C LYS A 53 21.31 -13.28 9.67
N ARG A 54 20.76 -12.99 8.48
CA ARG A 54 19.78 -13.84 7.79
C ARG A 54 18.59 -14.24 8.68
N LYS A 55 18.17 -13.31 9.55
CA LYS A 55 17.03 -13.53 10.44
C LYS A 55 15.72 -13.53 9.64
N HIS A 56 14.63 -13.90 10.30
CA HIS A 56 13.27 -13.87 9.74
C HIS A 56 13.09 -14.67 8.44
N GLY A 57 13.81 -15.79 8.30
CA GLY A 57 13.61 -16.74 7.20
C GLY A 57 13.96 -16.18 5.81
N LEU A 58 14.95 -15.27 5.72
CA LEU A 58 15.35 -14.61 4.46
C LEU A 58 14.22 -13.80 3.81
N LEU A 59 13.29 -13.29 4.61
CA LEU A 59 12.24 -12.40 4.16
C LEU A 59 12.67 -10.94 4.27
N ILE A 60 12.32 -10.17 3.25
CA ILE A 60 12.60 -8.74 3.12
C ILE A 60 11.28 -8.00 3.19
N THR A 61 11.18 -7.09 4.15
CA THR A 61 10.01 -6.22 4.34
C THR A 61 10.21 -4.95 3.54
N LEU A 62 9.19 -4.58 2.77
CA LEU A 62 9.16 -3.45 1.86
C LEU A 62 7.99 -2.52 2.22
N VAL A 63 8.24 -1.20 2.13
CA VAL A 63 7.20 -0.15 2.15
C VAL A 63 6.99 0.36 0.72
N PRO A 64 5.75 0.52 0.23
CA PRO A 64 5.51 0.90 -1.15
C PRO A 64 5.89 2.34 -1.41
N VAL A 65 6.48 2.56 -2.59
CA VAL A 65 6.65 3.88 -3.20
C VAL A 65 5.56 4.07 -4.24
N VAL A 66 4.67 5.03 -4.03
CA VAL A 66 3.48 5.25 -4.85
C VAL A 66 3.30 6.71 -5.26
N PRO A 67 2.61 6.98 -6.37
CA PRO A 67 2.16 8.31 -6.70
C PRO A 67 0.94 8.71 -5.88
N VAL A 68 0.72 10.03 -5.73
CA VAL A 68 -0.46 10.62 -5.06
C VAL A 68 -1.78 10.01 -5.54
N ARG A 69 -1.89 9.73 -6.84
CA ARG A 69 -3.08 9.12 -7.45
C ARG A 69 -3.51 7.83 -6.76
N VAL A 70 -2.57 6.96 -6.43
CA VAL A 70 -2.87 5.65 -5.81
C VAL A 70 -3.47 5.83 -4.43
N ILE A 71 -2.96 6.79 -3.64
CA ILE A 71 -3.48 7.10 -2.30
C ILE A 71 -4.87 7.74 -2.39
N LEU A 72 -5.09 8.61 -3.38
CA LEU A 72 -6.41 9.17 -3.62
C LEU A 72 -7.44 8.07 -3.93
N GLU A 73 -7.16 7.27 -4.94
CA GLU A 73 -8.12 6.29 -5.49
C GLU A 73 -8.38 5.10 -4.55
N ARG A 74 -7.38 4.68 -3.77
CA ARG A 74 -7.52 3.53 -2.85
C ARG A 74 -7.92 3.90 -1.43
N TYR A 75 -7.94 5.19 -1.09
CA TYR A 75 -8.14 5.58 0.31
C TYR A 75 -8.91 6.89 0.46
N LEU A 76 -8.38 8.02 0.00
CA LEU A 76 -8.98 9.32 0.33
C LEU A 76 -10.36 9.52 -0.30
N LEU A 77 -10.61 8.97 -1.49
CA LEU A 77 -11.92 9.06 -2.15
C LEU A 77 -12.95 8.12 -1.50
N ILE A 78 -12.51 6.94 -1.05
CA ILE A 78 -13.37 6.02 -0.28
C ILE A 78 -13.73 6.66 1.07
N GLU A 79 -12.76 7.26 1.78
CA GLU A 79 -13.01 8.01 3.02
C GLU A 79 -13.95 9.21 2.78
N ALA A 80 -13.91 9.84 1.61
CA ALA A 80 -14.86 10.87 1.24
C ALA A 80 -16.28 10.30 1.02
N CYS A 81 -16.40 9.11 0.43
CA CYS A 81 -17.67 8.40 0.28
C CYS A 81 -18.27 7.99 1.63
N GLU A 82 -17.45 7.62 2.62
CA GLU A 82 -17.94 7.33 3.99
C GLU A 82 -18.70 8.51 4.60
N LYS A 83 -18.28 9.75 4.32
CA LYS A 83 -19.01 10.95 4.77
C LYS A 83 -20.36 11.15 4.07
N GLN A 84 -20.57 10.45 2.96
CA GLN A 84 -21.79 10.46 2.16
C GLN A 84 -22.52 9.10 2.22
N ARG A 85 -22.12 8.18 3.12
CA ARG A 85 -22.62 6.79 3.14
C ARG A 85 -24.14 6.71 3.14
N ALA A 86 -24.82 7.53 3.93
CA ALA A 86 -26.29 7.56 3.96
C ALA A 86 -26.93 7.96 2.61
N ASN A 87 -26.33 8.89 1.87
CA ASN A 87 -26.82 9.31 0.56
C ASN A 87 -26.56 8.24 -0.50
N ILE A 88 -25.38 7.60 -0.44
CA ILE A 88 -25.02 6.48 -1.32
C ILE A 88 -25.94 5.29 -1.04
N PHE A 89 -26.20 4.99 0.22
CA PHE A 89 -27.09 3.91 0.64
C PHE A 89 -28.52 4.12 0.12
N ARG A 90 -29.07 5.34 0.27
CA ARG A 90 -30.39 5.68 -0.29
C ARG A 90 -30.42 5.51 -1.81
N TYR A 91 -29.40 6.02 -2.51
CA TYR A 91 -29.27 5.85 -3.96
C TYR A 91 -29.27 4.37 -4.36
N VAL A 92 -28.51 3.53 -3.67
CA VAL A 92 -28.48 2.09 -3.91
C VAL A 92 -29.84 1.44 -3.66
N CYS A 93 -30.53 1.79 -2.58
CA CYS A 93 -31.87 1.25 -2.31
C CYS A 93 -32.85 1.61 -3.43
N ASP A 94 -32.84 2.85 -3.91
CA ASP A 94 -33.70 3.30 -5.01
C ASP A 94 -33.37 2.55 -6.31
N GLU A 95 -32.09 2.48 -6.68
CA GLU A 95 -31.63 1.88 -7.94
C GLU A 95 -31.82 0.36 -8.00
N PHE A 96 -31.72 -0.34 -6.86
CA PHE A 96 -31.96 -1.78 -6.76
C PHE A 96 -33.38 -2.13 -6.31
N SER A 97 -34.27 -1.13 -6.18
CA SER A 97 -35.65 -1.32 -5.69
C SER A 97 -35.70 -2.11 -4.38
N ILE A 98 -34.79 -1.79 -3.45
CA ILE A 98 -34.72 -2.34 -2.10
C ILE A 98 -35.52 -1.42 -1.19
N GLU A 99 -36.34 -1.99 -0.31
CA GLU A 99 -37.07 -1.19 0.67
C GLU A 99 -36.07 -0.51 1.61
N PHE A 100 -36.08 0.82 1.63
CA PHE A 100 -35.24 1.58 2.55
C PHE A 100 -35.66 1.28 3.99
N ARG A 101 -34.73 0.74 4.78
CA ARG A 101 -34.88 0.48 6.21
C ARG A 101 -33.71 1.12 6.95
N ASP A 102 -33.92 1.52 8.19
CA ASP A 102 -32.86 2.10 9.03
C ASP A 102 -31.76 1.08 9.37
N ASP A 103 -32.01 -0.23 9.18
CA ASP A 103 -31.02 -1.29 9.33
C ASP A 103 -30.31 -1.59 8.00
N GLU A 104 -29.10 -1.04 7.85
CA GLU A 104 -28.23 -1.25 6.69
C GLU A 104 -27.86 -2.73 6.49
N ASN A 105 -27.82 -3.56 7.53
CA ASN A 105 -27.41 -4.97 7.40
C ASN A 105 -28.43 -5.80 6.62
N PHE A 106 -29.73 -5.55 6.84
CA PHE A 106 -30.79 -6.26 6.13
C PHE A 106 -30.78 -5.87 4.64
N ALA A 107 -30.68 -4.56 4.36
CA ALA A 107 -30.58 -4.05 3.00
C ALA A 107 -29.30 -4.53 2.30
N ALA A 108 -28.18 -4.66 3.00
CA ALA A 108 -26.93 -5.19 2.45
C ALA A 108 -27.05 -6.67 2.06
N ALA A 109 -27.82 -7.47 2.80
CA ALA A 109 -28.08 -8.86 2.43
C ALA A 109 -28.92 -8.98 1.15
N GLU A 110 -30.00 -8.18 1.04
CA GLU A 110 -30.82 -8.12 -0.17
C GLU A 110 -30.05 -7.55 -1.37
N LEU A 111 -29.24 -6.52 -1.13
CA LEU A 111 -28.38 -5.92 -2.15
C LEU A 111 -27.39 -6.94 -2.72
N ARG A 112 -26.78 -7.77 -1.88
CA ARG A 112 -25.85 -8.82 -2.33
C ARG A 112 -26.53 -9.80 -3.30
N ASP A 113 -27.73 -10.29 -2.95
CA ASP A 113 -28.50 -11.18 -3.81
C ASP A 113 -28.88 -10.52 -5.15
N LYS A 114 -29.28 -9.23 -5.11
CA LYS A 114 -29.61 -8.47 -6.31
C LYS A 114 -28.40 -8.18 -7.21
N VAL A 115 -27.25 -7.87 -6.64
CA VAL A 115 -26.01 -7.65 -7.40
C VAL A 115 -25.58 -8.93 -8.10
N GLU A 116 -25.58 -10.07 -7.40
CA GLU A 116 -25.22 -11.38 -7.97
C GLU A 116 -26.18 -11.84 -9.09
N THR A 117 -27.47 -11.52 -8.97
CA THR A 117 -28.46 -11.86 -10.00
C THR A 117 -28.46 -10.91 -11.19
N GLN A 118 -28.14 -9.62 -11.00
CA GLN A 118 -28.08 -8.59 -12.05
C GLN A 118 -26.77 -8.57 -12.85
N GLU A 119 -25.71 -9.27 -12.44
CA GLU A 119 -24.46 -9.38 -13.25
C GLU A 119 -24.70 -9.89 -14.69
N LYS A 120 -25.86 -10.50 -14.98
CA LYS A 120 -26.24 -10.98 -16.32
C LYS A 120 -26.82 -9.92 -17.26
N VAL A 121 -27.16 -8.72 -16.77
CA VAL A 121 -27.68 -7.60 -17.58
C VAL A 121 -26.83 -6.39 -17.25
N GLY A 122 -25.81 -6.12 -18.08
CA GLY A 122 -24.69 -5.21 -17.82
C GLY A 122 -25.06 -3.99 -16.96
N PRO A 123 -24.55 -3.90 -15.72
CA PRO A 123 -24.94 -2.83 -14.82
C PRO A 123 -24.35 -1.49 -15.29
N ASP A 124 -25.13 -0.43 -15.09
CA ASP A 124 -24.63 0.94 -15.02
C ASP A 124 -23.46 0.98 -14.02
N GLU A 125 -22.27 1.36 -14.51
CA GLU A 125 -21.01 1.31 -13.77
C GLU A 125 -21.12 2.02 -12.40
N ILE A 126 -21.88 3.12 -12.33
CA ILE A 126 -22.03 3.90 -11.10
C ILE A 126 -22.90 3.18 -10.06
N LYS A 127 -23.93 2.46 -10.51
CA LYS A 127 -24.77 1.63 -9.64
C LYS A 127 -23.95 0.51 -9.01
N LYS A 128 -23.11 -0.15 -9.81
CA LYS A 128 -22.19 -1.20 -9.33
C LYS A 128 -21.22 -0.63 -8.29
N ILE A 129 -20.58 0.49 -8.58
CA ILE A 129 -19.63 1.13 -7.65
C ILE A 129 -20.29 1.53 -6.33
N ALA A 130 -21.50 2.08 -6.38
CA ALA A 130 -22.26 2.42 -5.19
C ALA A 130 -22.60 1.17 -4.35
N ALA A 131 -23.02 0.09 -5.01
CA ALA A 131 -23.30 -1.18 -4.35
C ALA A 131 -22.04 -1.80 -3.73
N ASP A 132 -20.94 -1.88 -4.47
CA ASP A 132 -19.65 -2.40 -4.00
C ASP A 132 -19.15 -1.58 -2.79
N PHE A 133 -19.36 -0.27 -2.78
CA PHE A 133 -19.04 0.58 -1.63
C PHE A 133 -19.87 0.22 -0.39
N ILE A 134 -21.20 0.10 -0.50
CA ILE A 134 -22.07 -0.27 0.63
C ILE A 134 -21.73 -1.66 1.17
N LEU A 135 -21.41 -2.59 0.27
CA LEU A 135 -21.01 -3.96 0.61
C LEU A 135 -19.58 -4.06 1.15
N ASN A 136 -18.84 -2.95 1.24
CA ASN A 136 -17.42 -2.88 1.64
C ASN A 136 -16.50 -3.75 0.74
N GLN A 137 -16.82 -3.83 -0.55
CA GLN A 137 -16.09 -4.57 -1.58
C GLN A 137 -15.30 -3.66 -2.53
N LEU A 138 -15.50 -2.33 -2.44
CA LEU A 138 -14.81 -1.37 -3.29
C LEU A 138 -13.35 -1.15 -2.82
N GLU A 139 -12.38 -1.66 -3.58
CA GLU A 139 -10.95 -1.47 -3.29
C GLU A 139 -10.32 -0.23 -3.94
N VAL A 140 -10.87 0.21 -5.07
CA VAL A 140 -10.34 1.30 -5.89
C VAL A 140 -11.51 2.13 -6.41
N LEU A 141 -11.43 3.44 -6.24
CA LEU A 141 -12.37 4.39 -6.80
C LEU A 141 -11.61 5.43 -7.62
N THR A 142 -11.73 5.40 -8.95
CA THR A 142 -11.10 6.40 -9.80
C THR A 142 -11.73 7.78 -9.58
N TRP A 143 -11.00 8.85 -9.91
CA TRP A 143 -11.53 10.21 -9.80
C TRP A 143 -12.77 10.44 -10.68
N SER A 144 -12.81 9.87 -11.89
CA SER A 144 -13.99 9.97 -12.78
C SER A 144 -15.21 9.32 -12.14
N ASN A 145 -15.03 8.14 -11.54
CA ASN A 145 -16.13 7.38 -10.98
C ASN A 145 -16.60 7.99 -9.66
N TYR A 146 -15.68 8.53 -8.85
CA TYR A 146 -16.03 9.35 -7.68
C TYR A 146 -16.92 10.54 -8.09
N LYS A 147 -16.53 11.31 -9.10
CA LYS A 147 -17.32 12.45 -9.58
C LYS A 147 -18.71 12.04 -10.07
N ALA A 148 -18.77 11.01 -10.90
CA ALA A 148 -20.03 10.51 -11.42
C ALA A 148 -20.95 10.00 -10.30
N LEU A 149 -20.41 9.31 -9.29
CA LEU A 149 -21.14 8.91 -8.10
C LEU A 149 -21.66 10.12 -7.31
N MET A 150 -20.81 11.13 -7.05
CA MET A 150 -21.23 12.35 -6.34
C MET A 150 -22.37 13.06 -7.08
N ILE A 151 -22.33 13.12 -8.41
CA ILE A 151 -23.43 13.66 -9.23
C ILE A 151 -24.70 12.83 -9.07
N ALA A 152 -24.60 11.50 -9.16
CA ALA A 152 -25.74 10.58 -9.06
C ALA A 152 -26.46 10.71 -7.70
N ILE A 153 -25.70 10.84 -6.61
CA ILE A 153 -26.26 11.01 -5.26
C ILE A 153 -26.61 12.47 -4.91
N LYS A 154 -26.41 13.42 -5.83
CA LYS A 154 -26.52 14.88 -5.60
C LYS A 154 -25.68 15.37 -4.41
N GLY A 155 -24.52 14.73 -4.21
CA GLY A 155 -23.56 15.03 -3.15
C GLY A 155 -22.52 16.06 -3.59
N GLY A 156 -21.86 16.69 -2.62
CA GLY A 156 -20.75 17.61 -2.87
C GLY A 156 -19.44 16.86 -3.13
N GLU A 157 -18.76 17.18 -4.23
CA GLU A 157 -17.40 16.70 -4.47
C GLU A 157 -16.38 17.36 -3.53
N LYS A 158 -15.34 16.63 -3.17
CA LYS A 158 -14.24 17.17 -2.38
C LYS A 158 -13.26 17.93 -3.28
N GLY A 159 -13.01 19.19 -2.95
CA GLY A 159 -12.04 20.02 -3.68
C GLY A 159 -10.58 19.58 -3.46
N ALA A 160 -9.72 19.97 -4.41
CA ALA A 160 -8.29 19.60 -4.39
C ALA A 160 -7.56 20.03 -3.11
N SER A 161 -7.80 21.24 -2.59
CA SER A 161 -7.11 21.70 -1.37
C SER A 161 -7.52 20.90 -0.12
N ALA A 162 -8.77 20.44 -0.07
CA ALA A 162 -9.25 19.60 1.02
C ALA A 162 -8.64 18.20 0.97
N LEU A 163 -8.40 17.66 -0.24
CA LEU A 163 -7.69 16.39 -0.43
C LEU A 163 -6.19 16.54 -0.10
N GLU A 164 -5.56 17.64 -0.52
CA GLU A 164 -4.16 17.94 -0.18
C GLU A 164 -3.97 18.10 1.33
N SER A 165 -4.84 18.84 2.00
CA SER A 165 -4.81 19.00 3.46
C SER A 165 -4.97 17.67 4.18
N GLN A 166 -5.88 16.81 3.72
CA GLN A 166 -6.07 15.48 4.28
C GLN A 166 -4.83 14.61 4.07
N LEU A 167 -4.23 14.62 2.86
CA LEU A 167 -3.01 13.88 2.56
C LEU A 167 -1.84 14.31 3.46
N LYS A 168 -1.62 15.63 3.62
CA LYS A 168 -0.59 16.19 4.51
C LYS A 168 -0.82 15.85 5.98
N GLY A 169 -2.08 15.67 6.39
CA GLY A 169 -2.44 15.30 7.76
C GLY A 169 -2.26 13.82 8.09
N LYS A 170 -1.95 12.96 7.10
CA LYS A 170 -1.75 11.53 7.34
C LYS A 170 -0.34 11.26 7.89
N GLY A 171 -0.29 10.73 9.10
CA GLY A 171 0.97 10.44 9.82
C GLY A 171 1.76 9.22 9.29
N ASP A 172 1.20 8.47 8.35
CA ASP A 172 1.77 7.25 7.76
C ASP A 172 2.34 7.47 6.35
N ILE A 173 2.48 8.73 5.93
CA ILE A 173 2.99 9.13 4.63
C ILE A 173 4.32 9.85 4.79
N MET A 174 5.31 9.46 3.98
CA MET A 174 6.58 10.17 3.85
C MET A 174 6.79 10.59 2.39
N ILE A 175 7.02 11.89 2.18
CA ILE A 175 7.45 12.42 0.88
C ILE A 175 8.96 12.16 0.73
N LEU A 176 9.32 11.56 -0.39
CA LEU A 176 10.68 11.21 -0.79
C LEU A 176 11.24 12.23 -1.79
N PRO A 177 12.57 12.32 -1.94
CA PRO A 177 13.15 12.91 -3.13
C PRO A 177 12.68 12.15 -4.38
N SER A 178 12.38 12.86 -5.47
CA SER A 178 11.79 12.24 -6.66
C SER A 178 12.66 11.12 -7.24
N PRO A 179 12.17 9.87 -7.33
CA PRO A 179 12.87 8.76 -7.97
C PRO A 179 12.53 8.64 -9.46
N SER A 180 11.92 9.65 -10.07
CA SER A 180 11.48 9.61 -11.48
C SER A 180 12.62 9.30 -12.47
N ARG A 181 13.83 9.80 -12.19
CA ARG A 181 15.04 9.49 -12.97
C ARG A 181 15.49 8.02 -12.85
N LEU A 182 14.99 7.29 -11.85
CA LEU A 182 15.20 5.85 -11.65
C LEU A 182 14.11 5.01 -12.31
N GLY A 183 13.20 5.63 -13.07
CA GLY A 183 12.06 4.93 -13.71
C GLY A 183 10.93 4.57 -12.74
N VAL A 184 10.92 5.12 -11.52
CA VAL A 184 9.87 4.88 -10.53
C VAL A 184 8.85 6.01 -10.58
N GLU A 185 7.59 5.64 -10.76
CA GLU A 185 6.46 6.56 -10.70
C GLU A 185 6.04 6.79 -9.24
N GLY A 186 6.08 8.05 -8.80
CA GLY A 186 5.69 8.46 -7.46
C GLY A 186 6.87 8.74 -6.53
N ASP A 187 6.57 9.45 -5.46
CA ASP A 187 7.54 9.99 -4.50
C ASP A 187 7.02 9.87 -3.06
N ILE A 188 6.05 8.97 -2.82
CA ILE A 188 5.47 8.78 -1.50
C ILE A 188 5.75 7.36 -1.01
N ALA A 189 6.46 7.26 0.12
CA ALA A 189 6.50 6.03 0.91
C ALA A 189 5.25 5.96 1.79
N TRP A 190 4.40 4.96 1.57
CA TRP A 190 3.15 4.78 2.32
C TRP A 190 3.28 3.68 3.36
N VAL A 191 3.64 4.09 4.57
CA VAL A 191 4.23 3.24 5.61
C VAL A 191 3.25 2.27 6.28
N ARG A 192 1.95 2.58 6.24
CA ARG A 192 0.90 1.67 6.73
C ARG A 192 0.79 0.39 5.90
N HIS A 193 1.23 0.44 4.65
CA HIS A 193 1.30 -0.73 3.79
C HIS A 193 2.71 -1.31 3.86
N ILE A 194 2.79 -2.59 4.18
CA ILE A 194 4.02 -3.36 4.12
C ILE A 194 3.74 -4.68 3.43
N TRP A 195 4.74 -5.18 2.70
CA TRP A 195 4.70 -6.56 2.24
C TRP A 195 6.07 -7.19 2.40
N GLN A 196 6.09 -8.51 2.34
CA GLN A 196 7.31 -9.30 2.45
C GLN A 196 7.55 -10.07 1.16
N ILE A 197 8.82 -10.19 0.78
CA ILE A 197 9.25 -11.07 -0.30
C ILE A 197 10.48 -11.87 0.13
N PRO A 198 10.70 -13.07 -0.43
CA PRO A 198 11.95 -13.78 -0.25
C PRO A 198 13.13 -12.99 -0.84
N LEU A 199 14.27 -13.00 -0.15
CA LEU A 199 15.51 -12.37 -0.64
C LEU A 199 15.90 -12.90 -2.02
N GLY A 200 15.69 -14.20 -2.27
CA GLY A 200 15.93 -14.84 -3.57
C GLY A 200 14.95 -14.45 -4.68
N LYS A 201 14.10 -13.43 -4.49
CA LYS A 201 13.28 -12.79 -5.52
C LYS A 201 13.79 -11.38 -5.89
N ILE A 202 14.92 -10.96 -5.32
CA ILE A 202 15.55 -9.67 -5.60
C ILE A 202 16.87 -9.92 -6.33
N ALA A 203 16.99 -9.36 -7.53
CA ALA A 203 18.23 -9.25 -8.27
C ALA A 203 19.16 -8.26 -7.56
N ILE A 204 20.17 -8.81 -6.89
CA ILE A 204 21.26 -8.02 -6.28
C ILE A 204 22.36 -7.75 -7.32
N LYS A 205 22.48 -8.61 -8.33
CA LYS A 205 23.46 -8.51 -9.42
C LYS A 205 22.76 -8.35 -10.76
N THR A 206 23.41 -7.67 -11.71
CA THR A 206 22.89 -7.50 -13.08
C THR A 206 22.60 -8.82 -13.79
N SER A 207 23.36 -9.89 -13.49
CA SER A 207 23.13 -11.23 -14.04
C SER A 207 21.79 -11.83 -13.61
N ASP A 208 21.25 -11.37 -12.48
CA ASP A 208 20.12 -11.99 -11.79
C ASP A 208 18.79 -11.35 -12.19
N VAL A 209 18.83 -10.18 -12.86
CA VAL A 209 17.66 -9.38 -13.26
C VAL A 209 16.68 -10.17 -14.14
N LYS A 210 17.19 -11.06 -15.01
CA LYS A 210 16.32 -11.88 -15.86
C LYS A 210 15.52 -12.94 -15.09
N ASN A 211 16.02 -13.39 -13.95
CA ASN A 211 15.47 -14.52 -13.21
C ASN A 211 14.70 -14.10 -11.96
N ASN A 212 14.81 -12.82 -11.57
CA ASN A 212 14.23 -12.29 -10.35
C ASN A 212 13.28 -11.13 -10.67
N PRO A 213 12.08 -11.11 -10.08
CA PRO A 213 11.09 -10.10 -10.39
C PRO A 213 11.45 -8.70 -9.86
N GLY A 214 12.22 -8.61 -8.76
CA GLY A 214 12.63 -7.33 -8.17
C GLY A 214 14.05 -6.96 -8.53
N GLU A 215 14.31 -5.71 -8.88
CA GLU A 215 15.64 -5.17 -9.17
C GLU A 215 15.98 -4.02 -8.20
N ARG A 216 17.18 -4.07 -7.60
CA ARG A 216 17.70 -2.95 -6.80
C ARG A 216 18.22 -1.86 -7.73
N VAL A 217 17.66 -0.66 -7.65
CA VAL A 217 17.98 0.46 -8.55
C VAL A 217 18.72 1.62 -7.88
N ALA A 218 18.54 1.80 -6.56
CA ALA A 218 19.18 2.85 -5.79
C ALA A 218 19.10 2.56 -4.29
N ARG A 219 19.70 3.43 -3.48
CA ARG A 219 19.51 3.48 -2.03
C ARG A 219 19.13 4.87 -1.58
N LEU A 220 18.17 4.96 -0.68
CA LEU A 220 17.77 6.21 -0.04
C LEU A 220 18.88 6.70 0.91
N ASP A 221 19.25 7.98 0.80
CA ASP A 221 20.30 8.56 1.65
C ASP A 221 19.91 8.58 3.14
N SER A 222 20.91 8.60 4.00
CA SER A 222 20.82 8.37 5.45
C SER A 222 19.74 9.23 6.14
N PRO A 223 19.62 10.55 5.91
CA PRO A 223 18.61 11.37 6.59
C PRO A 223 17.18 10.89 6.29
N PHE A 224 16.90 10.57 5.02
CA PHE A 224 15.59 10.09 4.59
C PHE A 224 15.32 8.67 5.07
N ARG A 225 16.32 7.78 5.01
CA ARG A 225 16.21 6.42 5.54
C ARG A 225 15.86 6.42 7.03
N TYR A 226 16.54 7.23 7.85
CA TYR A 226 16.24 7.31 9.27
C TYR A 226 14.85 7.87 9.54
N ARG A 227 14.42 8.88 8.77
CA ARG A 227 13.08 9.42 8.88
C ARG A 227 12.01 8.38 8.53
N LEU A 228 12.22 7.57 7.49
CA LEU A 228 11.32 6.48 7.12
C LEU A 228 11.15 5.48 8.26
N THR A 229 12.25 5.03 8.85
CA THR A 229 12.24 4.10 9.99
C THR A 229 11.53 4.70 11.20
N GLN A 230 11.72 6.00 11.48
CA GLN A 230 11.02 6.68 12.57
C GLN A 230 9.50 6.74 12.35
N ILE A 231 9.06 7.10 11.13
CA ILE A 231 7.63 7.11 10.79
C ILE A 231 7.05 5.70 10.90
N MET A 232 7.78 4.68 10.43
CA MET A 232 7.36 3.29 10.55
C MET A 232 7.23 2.85 12.00
N ALA A 233 8.22 3.14 12.84
CA ALA A 233 8.15 2.86 14.26
C ALA A 233 6.90 3.54 14.86
N GLN A 234 6.69 4.83 14.61
CA GLN A 234 5.53 5.58 15.12
C GLN A 234 4.19 4.93 14.73
N VAL A 235 4.00 4.62 13.44
CA VAL A 235 2.75 4.05 12.91
C VAL A 235 2.38 2.73 13.59
N PHE A 236 3.37 1.92 13.98
CA PHE A 236 3.15 0.59 14.58
C PHE A 236 3.42 0.53 16.09
N SER A 237 4.02 1.56 16.70
CA SER A 237 4.26 1.65 18.15
C SER A 237 3.08 2.24 18.91
N ASP A 238 2.17 2.94 18.24
CA ASP A 238 0.99 3.57 18.86
C ASP A 238 -0.06 2.54 19.39
N ILE A 239 0.24 1.24 19.27
CA ILE A 239 -0.51 0.16 19.91
C ILE A 239 0.21 -0.18 21.22
N GLY A 240 -0.33 0.26 22.36
CA GLY A 240 0.23 -0.07 23.67
C GLY A 240 0.35 -1.59 23.84
N LEU A 241 1.57 -2.11 23.77
CA LEU A 241 1.83 -3.53 23.99
C LEU A 241 1.78 -3.80 25.50
N PRO A 242 0.90 -4.68 26.00
CA PRO A 242 1.08 -5.23 27.33
C PRO A 242 2.38 -6.06 27.35
N ASP A 243 3.23 -5.84 28.34
CA ASP A 243 4.44 -6.65 28.56
C ASP A 243 4.05 -8.04 29.07
N ILE A 244 3.71 -8.94 28.15
CA ILE A 244 3.35 -10.33 28.48
C ILE A 244 4.62 -11.18 28.38
N GLN A 245 5.29 -11.35 29.52
CA GLN A 245 6.37 -12.32 29.66
C GLN A 245 5.78 -13.74 29.75
N ARG A 246 5.96 -14.55 28.70
CA ARG A 246 5.69 -15.99 28.74
C ARG A 246 7.00 -16.77 28.79
N ASN A 247 7.08 -17.73 29.70
CA ASN A 247 8.19 -18.67 29.79
C ASN A 247 7.89 -19.89 28.91
N PHE A 248 8.77 -20.17 27.94
CA PHE A 248 8.61 -21.27 26.97
C PHE A 248 9.25 -22.59 27.42
N LYS A 249 9.79 -22.65 28.65
CA LYS A 249 10.53 -23.81 29.14
C LYS A 249 9.70 -25.10 29.15
N GLU A 250 8.44 -25.02 29.56
CA GLU A 250 7.55 -26.20 29.63
C GLU A 250 7.18 -26.73 28.24
N ASP A 251 6.98 -25.83 27.26
CA ASP A 251 6.70 -26.19 25.87
C ASP A 251 7.90 -26.89 25.21
N ILE A 252 9.12 -26.48 25.59
CA ILE A 252 10.37 -27.06 25.08
C ILE A 252 10.67 -28.40 25.77
N ASP A 253 10.50 -28.49 27.09
CA ASP A 253 10.72 -29.72 27.86
C ASP A 253 9.76 -30.85 27.43
N GLY A 254 8.53 -30.50 27.01
CA GLY A 254 7.55 -31.46 26.48
C GLY A 254 7.87 -32.02 25.08
N VAL A 255 8.66 -31.30 24.28
CA VAL A 255 9.15 -31.79 22.97
C VAL A 255 10.40 -32.64 23.14
N ILE A 256 11.28 -32.28 24.09
CA ILE A 256 12.55 -32.97 24.32
C ILE A 256 12.37 -34.22 25.20
N GLY A 257 11.35 -34.28 26.07
CA GLY A 257 11.05 -35.42 26.94
C GLY A 257 10.27 -36.58 26.29
N ASN A 258 10.01 -36.52 24.98
CA ASN A 258 9.31 -37.56 24.21
C ASN A 258 10.24 -38.34 23.25
N GLU A 259 11.56 -38.29 23.46
CA GLU A 259 12.53 -39.25 22.90
C GLU A 259 12.86 -40.38 23.88
#